data_AF-A0A920FVA9-F1
#
_entry.id   AF-A0A920FVA9-F1
#
_cell.length_a   1.000
_cell.length_b   1.000
_cell.length_c   1.000
_cell.angle_alpha   90.00
_cell.angle_beta   90.00
_cell.angle_gamma   90.00
#
_symmetry.space_group_name_H-M   'P 1'
#
loop_
_entity.id
_entity.type
_entity.pdbx_description
1 polymer ?
#
loop_
_entity_poly.entity_id
_entity_poly.type
_entity_poly.pdbx_seq_one_letter_code
_entity_poly.pdbx_strand_id
1 'polypeptide(L)'
;MRNVNNTYLNQAKVILNDNKINVSNKRLRRLAYLDVHQLNYNLFSLYNIYKKIITKDAANNQIVVLLIALTILFTLAYLLLV
;
A
#
# COMPACT_ATOMS: atom_id res chain seq x y z
N MET A 1 -29.05 -1.16 -4.39
CA MET A 1 -27.60 -0.90 -4.22
C MET A 1 -26.91 -1.41 -5.47
N ARG A 2 -26.12 -0.56 -6.14
CA ARG A 2 -25.38 -0.93 -7.36
C ARG A 2 -24.51 -2.17 -7.09
N ASN A 3 -24.36 -3.02 -8.11
CA ASN A 3 -23.72 -4.32 -7.97
C ASN A 3 -22.23 -4.15 -7.63
N VAL A 4 -21.86 -4.32 -6.36
CA VAL A 4 -20.45 -4.40 -5.96
C VAL A 4 -19.92 -5.77 -6.38
N ASN A 5 -18.73 -5.81 -6.98
CA ASN A 5 -18.16 -7.05 -7.48
C ASN A 5 -18.08 -8.12 -6.36
N ASN A 6 -18.53 -9.33 -6.65
CA ASN A 6 -18.57 -10.42 -5.68
C ASN A 6 -17.16 -10.88 -5.29
N THR A 7 -16.17 -10.75 -6.19
CA THR A 7 -14.76 -11.03 -5.87
C THR A 7 -14.24 -10.06 -4.81
N TYR A 8 -14.55 -8.78 -4.96
CA TYR A 8 -14.19 -7.74 -3.99
C TYR A 8 -14.86 -7.98 -2.62
N LEU A 9 -16.14 -8.38 -2.60
CA LEU A 9 -16.84 -8.74 -1.36
C LEU A 9 -16.17 -9.93 -0.64
N ASN A 10 -15.73 -10.94 -1.39
CA ASN A 10 -15.05 -12.10 -0.82
C ASN A 10 -13.68 -11.72 -0.23
N GLN A 11 -12.91 -10.89 -0.94
CA GLN A 11 -11.61 -10.40 -0.44
C GLN A 11 -11.79 -9.57 0.84
N ALA A 12 -12.74 -8.62 0.84
CA ALA A 12 -13.04 -7.81 2.01
C ALA A 12 -13.47 -8.69 3.21
N LYS A 13 -14.26 -9.74 2.96
CA LYS A 13 -14.69 -10.68 4.00
C LYS A 13 -13.53 -11.46 4.61
N VAL A 14 -12.58 -11.93 3.79
CA VAL A 14 -11.38 -12.63 4.27
C VAL A 14 -10.57 -11.70 5.18
N ILE A 15 -10.27 -10.48 4.71
CA ILE A 15 -9.51 -9.48 5.49
C ILE A 15 -10.20 -9.15 6.81
N LEU A 16 -11.52 -8.96 6.81
CA LEU A 16 -12.28 -8.65 8.03
C LEU A 16 -12.27 -9.82 9.03
N ASN A 17 -12.38 -11.05 8.54
CA ASN A 17 -12.29 -12.24 9.37
C ASN A 17 -10.88 -12.42 9.97
N ASP A 18 -9.83 -12.20 9.19
CA ASP A 18 -8.44 -12.28 9.65
C ASP A 18 -8.16 -11.27 10.78
N ASN A 19 -8.86 -10.14 10.78
CA ASN A 19 -8.80 -9.11 11.82
C ASN A 19 -9.84 -9.31 12.95
N LYS A 20 -10.51 -10.46 13.02
CA LYS A 20 -11.57 -10.79 14.01
C LYS A 20 -12.78 -9.84 13.98
N ILE A 21 -13.04 -9.18 12.86
CA ILE A 21 -14.19 -8.28 12.69
C ILE A 21 -15.29 -9.04 11.94
N ASN A 22 -16.27 -9.55 12.70
CA ASN A 22 -17.41 -10.25 12.10
C ASN A 22 -18.50 -9.25 11.71
N VAL A 23 -18.85 -9.21 10.42
CA VAL A 23 -19.89 -8.33 9.87
C VAL A 23 -20.89 -9.13 9.05
N SER A 24 -22.18 -8.82 9.23
CA SER A 24 -23.23 -9.43 8.43
C SER A 24 -23.07 -9.09 6.95
N ASN A 25 -23.49 -9.99 6.06
CA ASN A 25 -23.41 -9.79 4.60
C ASN A 25 -24.04 -8.46 4.15
N LYS A 26 -25.11 -8.00 4.82
CA LYS A 26 -25.75 -6.70 4.57
C LYS A 26 -24.85 -5.52 4.95
N ARG A 27 -24.12 -5.60 6.07
CA ARG A 27 -23.15 -4.57 6.49
C ARG A 27 -21.91 -4.59 5.60
N LEU A 28 -21.40 -5.77 5.24
CA LEU A 28 -20.29 -5.93 4.32
C LEU A 28 -20.58 -5.25 2.97
N ARG A 29 -21.76 -5.49 2.39
CA ARG A 29 -22.16 -4.83 1.13
C ARG A 29 -22.25 -3.32 1.24
N ARG A 30 -22.65 -2.78 2.40
CA ARG A 30 -22.69 -1.33 2.64
C ARG A 30 -21.30 -0.74 2.76
N LEU A 31 -20.40 -1.40 3.50
CA LEU A 31 -19.00 -0.99 3.64
C LEU A 31 -18.28 -1.03 2.29
N ALA A 32 -18.42 -2.12 1.55
CA ALA A 32 -17.84 -2.30 0.23
C ALA A 32 -18.41 -1.30 -0.80
N TYR A 33 -19.70 -0.98 -0.72
CA TYR A 33 -20.30 0.06 -1.55
C TYR A 33 -19.75 1.46 -1.23
N LEU A 34 -19.59 1.77 0.06
CA LEU A 34 -18.97 3.04 0.49
C LEU A 34 -17.52 3.12 0.01
N ASP A 35 -16.74 2.05 0.15
CA ASP A 35 -15.33 2.02 -0.29
C ASP A 35 -15.19 2.22 -1.81
N VAL A 36 -16.01 1.53 -2.61
CA VAL A 36 -15.93 1.61 -4.08
C VAL A 36 -16.49 2.93 -4.63
N HIS A 37 -17.47 3.55 -3.97
CA HIS A 37 -18.19 4.70 -4.52
C HIS A 37 -18.00 6.03 -3.78
N GLN A 38 -17.38 6.06 -2.60
CA GLN A 38 -16.91 7.32 -2.02
C GLN A 38 -15.50 7.64 -2.53
N LEU A 39 -15.47 8.42 -3.61
CA LEU A 39 -14.29 9.06 -4.24
C LEU A 39 -13.53 10.06 -3.36
N ASN A 40 -13.72 10.08 -2.04
CA ASN A 40 -13.12 11.06 -1.14
C ASN A 40 -11.98 10.44 -0.32
N TYR A 41 -10.91 10.08 -1.02
CA TYR A 41 -9.69 9.43 -0.51
C TYR A 41 -8.92 10.26 0.53
N ASN A 42 -9.21 11.56 0.62
CA ASN A 42 -8.52 12.49 1.54
C ASN A 42 -8.94 12.33 3.02
N LEU A 43 -10.05 11.64 3.31
CA LEU A 43 -10.57 11.50 4.68
C LEU A 43 -10.18 10.19 5.38
N PHE A 44 -9.50 9.26 4.70
CA PHE A 44 -9.17 7.96 5.29
C PHE A 44 -7.74 7.94 5.86
N SER A 45 -7.63 7.89 7.18
CA SER A 45 -6.34 7.73 7.88
C SER A 45 -5.57 6.49 7.39
N LEU A 46 -6.29 5.43 7.02
CA LEU A 46 -5.75 4.19 6.44
C LEU A 46 -5.05 4.41 5.09
N TYR A 47 -5.61 5.23 4.20
CA TYR A 47 -4.97 5.54 2.92
C TYR A 47 -3.69 6.36 3.12
N ASN A 48 -3.70 7.31 4.05
CA ASN A 48 -2.49 8.06 4.39
C ASN A 48 -1.41 7.19 5.04
N ILE A 49 -1.80 6.22 5.89
CA ILE A 49 -0.87 5.24 6.46
C ILE A 49 -0.27 4.38 5.34
N TYR A 50 -1.11 3.86 4.45
CA TYR A 50 -0.68 3.04 3.30
C TYR A 50 0.24 3.81 2.36
N LYS A 51 -0.13 5.04 1.98
CA LYS A 51 0.70 5.93 1.15
C LYS A 51 2.05 6.18 1.80
N LYS A 52 2.07 6.48 3.12
CA LYS A 52 3.30 6.71 3.87
C LYS A 52 4.23 5.50 3.86
N ILE A 53 3.68 4.30 4.04
CA ILE A 53 4.45 3.04 3.98
C ILE A 53 5.07 2.86 2.59
N ILE A 54 4.28 2.96 1.52
CA ILE A 54 4.80 2.81 0.14
C ILE A 54 5.86 3.85 -0.19
N THR A 55 5.63 5.11 0.17
CA THR A 55 6.63 6.16 -0.05
C THR A 55 7.90 5.95 0.76
N LYS A 56 7.79 5.34 1.95
CA LYS A 56 8.95 5.02 2.79
C LYS A 56 9.76 3.88 2.18
N ASP A 57 9.10 2.84 1.66
CA ASP A 57 9.77 1.74 0.96
C ASP A 57 10.45 2.24 -0.33
N ALA A 58 9.79 3.10 -1.10
CA ALA A 58 10.38 3.72 -2.29
C ALA A 58 11.60 4.60 -1.95
N ALA A 59 11.51 5.41 -0.90
CA ALA A 59 12.64 6.23 -0.43
C ALA A 59 13.79 5.37 0.09
N ASN A 60 13.49 4.26 0.80
CA ASN A 60 14.50 3.34 1.30
C ASN A 60 15.23 2.66 0.13
N ASN A 61 14.50 2.26 -0.91
CA ASN A 61 15.09 1.69 -2.12
C ASN A 61 15.96 2.71 -2.86
N GLN A 62 15.55 3.98 -2.94
CA GLN A 62 16.38 5.05 -3.50
C GLN A 62 17.69 5.26 -2.72
N ILE A 63 17.65 5.18 -1.38
CA ILE A 63 18.85 5.30 -0.54
C ILE A 63 19.81 4.13 -0.79
N VAL A 64 19.29 2.90 -0.90
CA VAL A 64 20.11 1.71 -1.21
C VAL A 64 20.77 1.86 -2.58
N VAL A 65 20.03 2.31 -3.60
CA VAL A 65 20.58 2.56 -4.94
C VAL A 65 21.67 3.64 -4.92
N LEU A 66 21.47 4.72 -4.17
CA LEU A 66 22.48 5.78 -3.99
C LEU A 66 23.76 5.26 -3.34
N LEU A 67 23.64 4.42 -2.30
CA LEU A 67 24.79 3.81 -1.63
C LEU A 67 25.59 2.91 -2.57
N ILE A 68 24.90 2.10 -3.38
CA ILE A 68 25.53 1.25 -4.40
C ILE A 68 26.25 2.09 -5.45
N ALA A 69 25.61 3.17 -5.94
CA ALA A 69 26.23 4.06 -6.92
C ALA A 69 27.50 4.73 -6.36
N LEU A 70 27.48 5.16 -5.09
CA LEU A 70 28.63 5.76 -4.43
C LEU A 70 29.78 4.76 -4.25
N THR A 71 29.52 3.54 -3.81
CA THR A 71 30.58 2.53 -3.63
C THR A 71 31.24 2.15 -4.95
N ILE A 72 30.48 2.08 -6.05
CA ILE A 72 31.03 1.85 -7.39
C ILE A 72 31.91 3.04 -7.83
N LEU A 73 31.45 4.28 -7.61
CA LEU A 73 32.24 5.47 -7.94
C LEU A 73 33.55 5.55 -7.15
N PHE A 74 33.51 5.29 -5.84
CA PHE A 74 34.71 5.31 -5.00
C PHE A 74 35.70 4.20 -5.35
N THR A 75 35.23 2.99 -5.66
CA THR A 75 36.12 1.89 -6.08
C THR A 75 36.77 2.17 -7.43
N LEU A 76 36.02 2.72 -8.41
CA LEU A 76 36.58 3.16 -9.68
C LEU A 76 37.59 4.30 -9.53
N ALA A 77 37.27 5.31 -8.70
CA ALA A 77 38.18 6.42 -8.44
C ALA A 77 39.47 5.97 -7.77
N TYR A 78 39.39 5.03 -6.81
CA TYR A 78 40.55 4.42 -6.17
C TYR A 78 41.41 3.67 -7.19
N LEU A 79 40.79 2.87 -8.07
CA LEU A 79 41.50 2.11 -9.10
C LEU A 79 42.13 2.99 -10.20
N LEU A 80 41.64 4.22 -10.38
CA LEU A 80 42.26 5.21 -11.27
C LEU A 80 43.40 6.00 -10.61
N LEU A 81 43.43 6.06 -9.28
CA LEU A 81 44.44 6.79 -8.50
C LEU A 81 45.62 5.91 -8.05
N VAL A 82 45.45 4.59 -8.04
CA VAL A 82 46.47 3.57 -7.78
C VAL A 82 47.03 3.05 -9.11
#